data_AF-A0A530CG54-F1
#
_entry.id   AF-A0A530CG54-F1
#
_cell.length_a   1.000
_cell.length_b   1.000
_cell.length_c   1.000
_cell.angle_alpha   90.00
_cell.angle_beta   90.00
_cell.angle_gamma   90.00
#
_symmetry.space_group_name_H-M   'P 1'
#
loop_
_entity.id
_entity.type
_entity.pdbx_description
1 polymer ?
#
loop_
_entity_poly.entity_id
_entity_poly.type
_entity_poly.pdbx_seq_one_letter_code
_entity_poly.pdbx_strand_id
1 'polypeptide(L)' 'DWMTSDAEIACPDPNCASRLRIVRVAKRRFSHAETTAVPLPGKTEHK' A
#
# COMPACT_ATOMS: atom_id res chain seq x y z
N ASP A 1 -14.03 1.76 -11.52
CA ASP A 1 -12.74 2.37 -11.18
C ASP A 1 -12.54 2.23 -9.67
N TRP A 2 -11.82 1.19 -9.27
CA TRP A 2 -11.60 0.83 -7.86
C TRP A 2 -10.57 1.74 -7.18
N MET A 3 -9.84 2.55 -7.95
CA MET A 3 -8.83 3.48 -7.43
C MET A 3 -9.43 4.83 -6.99
N THR A 4 -10.62 5.19 -7.48
CA THR A 4 -11.24 6.50 -7.20
C THR A 4 -12.44 6.45 -6.25
N SER A 5 -12.92 5.26 -5.90
CA SER A 5 -14.11 5.05 -5.07
C SER A 5 -13.94 3.88 -4.10
N ASP A 6 -14.81 3.83 -3.10
CA ASP A 6 -14.91 2.67 -2.22
C ASP A 6 -15.50 1.50 -3.01
N ALA A 7 -14.86 0.34 -2.96
CA ALA A 7 -15.21 -0.80 -3.81
C ALA A 7 -14.87 -2.14 -3.15
N GLU A 8 -15.59 -3.19 -3.55
CA GLU A 8 -15.24 -4.58 -3.23
C GLU A 8 -14.45 -5.19 -4.39
N ILE A 9 -13.32 -5.82 -4.05
CA ILE A 9 -12.42 -6.45 -5.01
C ILE A 9 -12.33 -7.94 -4.70
N ALA A 10 -12.64 -8.77 -5.69
CA ALA A 10 -12.46 -10.21 -5.58
C ALA A 10 -10.98 -10.57 -5.72
N CYS A 11 -10.56 -11.63 -5.03
CA CYS A 11 -9.25 -12.23 -5.31
C CYS A 11 -9.19 -12.68 -6.77
N PRO A 12 -8.07 -12.45 -7.49
CA PRO A 12 -7.94 -12.90 -8.87
C PRO A 12 -7.83 -14.43 -9.01
N ASP A 13 -7.50 -15.15 -7.93
CA ASP A 13 -7.48 -16.60 -7.91
C ASP A 13 -8.91 -17.17 -7.92
N PRO A 14 -9.30 -17.96 -8.95
CA PRO A 14 -10.65 -18.51 -9.06
C PRO A 14 -11.03 -19.46 -7.93
N ASN A 15 -10.07 -20.07 -7.23
CA ASN A 15 -10.33 -20.96 -6.10
C ASN A 15 -10.39 -20.20 -4.76
N CYS A 16 -10.09 -18.91 -4.76
CA CYS A 16 -10.07 -18.09 -3.58
C CYS A 16 -11.36 -17.28 -3.47
N ALA A 17 -12.25 -17.67 -2.57
CA ALA A 17 -13.51 -16.96 -2.33
C ALA A 17 -13.35 -15.62 -1.58
N SER A 18 -12.11 -15.16 -1.35
CA SER A 18 -11.88 -13.94 -0.58
C SER A 18 -12.29 -12.68 -1.35
N ARG A 19 -12.81 -11.72 -0.60
CA ARG A 19 -13.19 -10.40 -1.10
C ARG A 19 -12.62 -9.35 -0.16
N LEU A 20 -11.95 -8.36 -0.72
CA LEU A 20 -11.35 -7.25 0.02
C LEU A 20 -12.19 -6.00 -0.21
N ARG A 21 -12.36 -5.19 0.85
CA ARG A 21 -13.07 -3.91 0.75
C ARG A 21 -12.06 -2.76 0.80
N ILE A 22 -12.06 -1.95 -0.24
CA ILE A 22 -11.32 -0.69 -0.28
C ILE A 22 -12.21 0.39 0.34
N VAL A 23 -11.69 1.08 1.35
CA VAL A 23 -12.33 2.24 1.97
C VAL A 23 -11.38 3.42 1.87
N ARG A 24 -11.82 4.51 1.26
CA ARG A 24 -11.03 5.74 1.18
C ARG A 24 -10.98 6.42 2.55
N VAL A 25 -9.77 6.76 2.96
CA VAL A 25 -9.47 7.47 4.20
C VAL A 25 -8.79 8.80 3.89
N ALA A 26 -8.68 9.67 4.89
CA ALA A 26 -7.95 10.93 4.75
C ALA A 26 -6.46 10.69 4.43
N LYS A 27 -5.81 11.70 3.83
CA LYS A 27 -4.37 11.66 3.55
C LYS A 27 -3.58 11.52 4.86
N ARG A 28 -2.57 10.65 4.87
CA ARG A 28 -1.69 10.40 6.02
C ARG A 28 -0.23 10.47 5.59
N ARG A 29 0.65 10.82 6.52
CA ARG A 29 2.10 10.74 6.34
C ARG A 29 2.60 9.41 6.90
N PHE A 30 3.55 8.81 6.19
CA PHE A 30 4.25 7.60 6.60
C PHE A 30 5.74 7.87 6.50
N SER A 31 6.52 7.41 7.48
CA SER A 31 7.97 7.39 7.33
C SER A 31 8.42 6.10 6.64
N HIS A 32 9.47 6.18 5.84
CA HIS A 32 10.05 5.01 5.18
C HIS A 32 10.45 3.92 6.18
N ALA A 33 11.07 4.31 7.28
CA ALA A 33 11.54 3.39 8.31
C ALA A 33 10.41 2.58 8.99
N GLU A 34 9.19 3.11 9.02
CA GLU A 34 8.03 2.41 9.60
C GLU A 34 7.39 1.41 8.62
N THR A 35 7.52 1.63 7.31
CA THR A 35 6.74 0.89 6.30
C THR A 35 7.57 0.00 5.38
N THR A 36 8.90 0.00 5.51
CA THR A 36 9.77 -0.90 4.74
C THR A 36 10.92 -1.44 5.57
N ALA A 37 11.33 -2.67 5.24
CA ALA A 37 12.49 -3.32 5.82
C ALA A 37 13.82 -2.88 5.17
N VAL A 38 13.77 -2.23 4.01
CA VAL A 38 14.97 -1.80 3.28
C VAL A 38 15.33 -0.38 3.71
N PRO A 39 16.63 -0.05 3.94
CA PRO A 39 17.05 1.30 4.27
C PRO A 39 16.89 2.25 3.07
N LEU A 40 16.76 3.55 3.34
CA LEU A 40 16.87 4.54 2.28
C LEU A 40 18.27 4.43 1.64
N PRO A 41 18.39 4.61 0.32
CA PRO A 41 19.69 4.80 -0.30
C PRO A 41 20.39 5.94 0.45
N GLY A 42 21.60 5.68 0.94
CA GLY A 42 22.34 6.69 1.69
C GLY A 42 22.42 7.97 0.88
N LYS A 43 22.15 9.11 1.51
CA LYS A 43 22.87 10.32 1.13
C LYS A 43 24.32 9.97 1.42
N THR A 44 25.02 9.43 0.42
CA THR A 44 26.40 9.02 0.55
C THR A 44 27.13 10.18 1.17
N GLU A 45 27.70 9.93 2.34
CA GLU A 45 28.41 10.90 3.14
C GLU A 45 29.39 11.63 2.22
N HIS A 46 29.30 12.96 2.17
CA HIS A 46 30.44 13.76 1.77
C HIS A 46 31.50 13.53 2.84
N LYS A 47 32.38 12.56 2.56
CA LYS A 47 33.65 12.40 3.24
C LYS A 47 34.67 13.38 2.65
#